data_AF-A0A917UJE8-F1
#
_entry.id   AF-A0A917UJE8-F1
#
_cell.length_a   1.000
_cell.length_b   1.000
_cell.length_c   1.000
_cell.angle_alpha   90.00
_cell.angle_beta   90.00
_cell.angle_gamma   90.00
#
_symmetry.space_group_name_H-M   'P 1'
#
loop_
_entity.id
_entity.type
_entity.pdbx_description
1 polymer ?
#
loop_
_entity_poly.entity_id
_entity_poly.type
_entity_poly.pdbx_seq_one_letter_code
_entity_poly.pdbx_strand_id
1 'polypeptide(L)'
;MDMDETLSRNELARAIATTTSLDQVETFSREVCGYSEIDYERNKAAWLKEQPPTELNPKAVLAELDHFEASARSRGVTHTTFRHITEALHLNGNQRQDLRELLLNSRPEQYDAPLWRITTTSEQQPSSRVQAPAALRSAGRASRLRSARRSCLRPAPRALRRRAPTCG
;
A
#
# COMPACT_ATOMS: atom_id res chain seq x y z
N MET A 1 -33.52 -17.83 -5.28
CA MET A 1 -33.83 -17.96 -3.85
C MET A 1 -34.81 -16.89 -3.50
N ASP A 2 -35.81 -17.24 -2.69
CA ASP A 2 -36.78 -16.30 -2.17
C ASP A 2 -36.15 -15.45 -1.04
N MET A 3 -36.56 -14.19 -0.93
CA MET A 3 -36.01 -13.25 0.04
C MET A 3 -36.41 -13.66 1.46
N ASP A 4 -37.66 -14.07 1.65
CA ASP A 4 -38.18 -14.52 2.95
C ASP A 4 -37.48 -15.81 3.40
N GLU A 5 -37.22 -16.73 2.47
CA GLU A 5 -36.42 -17.92 2.74
C GLU A 5 -34.98 -17.55 3.18
N THR A 6 -34.37 -16.56 2.54
CA THR A 6 -33.00 -16.12 2.87
C THR A 6 -32.94 -15.45 4.24
N LEU A 7 -33.91 -14.58 4.56
CA LEU A 7 -34.03 -13.95 5.87
C LEU A 7 -34.29 -15.00 6.95
N SER A 8 -35.15 -15.98 6.70
CA SER A 8 -35.49 -17.02 7.69
C SER A 8 -34.26 -17.76 8.26
N ARG A 9 -33.21 -17.90 7.46
CA ARG A 9 -31.96 -18.61 7.79
C ARG A 9 -30.89 -17.72 8.41
N ASN A 10 -31.04 -16.40 8.40
CA ASN A 10 -30.07 -15.46 8.95
C ASN A 10 -30.66 -14.76 10.18
N GLU A 11 -30.21 -15.20 11.36
CA GLU A 11 -30.67 -14.69 12.65
C GLU A 11 -30.52 -13.16 12.78
N LEU A 12 -29.34 -12.63 12.42
CA LEU A 12 -29.08 -11.19 12.47
C LEU A 12 -30.02 -10.42 11.53
N ALA A 13 -30.21 -10.90 10.30
CA ALA A 13 -31.06 -10.25 9.33
C ALA A 13 -32.53 -10.17 9.80
N ARG A 14 -33.03 -11.24 10.45
CA ARG A 14 -34.36 -11.23 11.07
C ARG A 14 -34.46 -10.24 12.22
N ALA A 15 -33.47 -10.22 13.11
CA ALA A 15 -33.45 -9.30 14.24
C ALA A 15 -33.49 -7.84 13.76
N ILE A 16 -32.64 -7.51 12.77
CA ILE A 16 -32.58 -6.18 12.15
C ILE A 16 -33.90 -5.81 11.47
N ALA A 17 -34.55 -6.74 10.77
CA ALA A 17 -35.81 -6.48 10.06
C ALA A 17 -36.97 -6.04 10.98
N THR A 18 -36.87 -6.30 12.29
CA THR A 18 -37.90 -5.93 13.28
C THR A 18 -37.65 -4.58 13.96
N THR A 19 -36.54 -3.90 13.65
CA THR A 19 -36.17 -2.64 14.28
C THR A 19 -35.97 -1.53 13.24
N THR A 20 -36.17 -0.29 13.69
CA THR A 20 -35.86 0.92 12.93
C THR A 20 -34.76 1.75 13.59
N SER A 21 -34.12 1.23 14.65
CA SER A 21 -33.09 1.93 15.42
C SER A 21 -31.70 1.37 15.10
N LEU A 22 -30.78 2.25 14.69
CA LEU A 22 -29.38 1.88 14.44
C LEU A 22 -28.68 1.37 15.70
N ASP A 23 -29.04 1.89 16.89
CA ASP A 23 -28.47 1.42 18.16
C ASP A 23 -28.89 -0.02 18.48
N GLN A 24 -30.12 -0.39 18.12
CA GLN A 24 -30.61 -1.77 18.26
C GLN A 24 -29.96 -2.70 17.25
N VAL A 25 -29.79 -2.26 15.99
CA VAL A 25 -29.04 -3.02 14.97
C VAL A 25 -27.62 -3.31 15.44
N GLU A 26 -26.95 -2.30 16.00
CA GLU A 26 -25.62 -2.44 16.57
C GLU A 26 -25.60 -3.41 17.77
N THR A 27 -26.61 -3.36 18.64
CA THR A 27 -26.76 -4.32 19.75
C THR A 27 -26.94 -5.75 19.25
N PHE A 28 -27.84 -5.99 18.29
CA PHE A 28 -28.04 -7.32 17.70
C PHE A 28 -26.78 -7.85 17.02
N SER A 29 -26.00 -6.98 16.38
CA SER A 29 -24.73 -7.36 15.76
C SER A 29 -23.76 -7.91 16.82
N ARG A 30 -23.66 -7.27 17.99
CA ARG A 30 -22.84 -7.78 19.11
C ARG A 30 -23.36 -9.09 19.67
N GLU A 31 -24.67 -9.21 19.85
CA GLU A 31 -25.27 -10.41 20.44
C GLU A 31 -25.12 -11.63 19.52
N VAL A 32 -25.34 -11.47 18.21
CA VAL A 32 -25.33 -12.57 17.24
C VAL A 32 -23.92 -12.85 16.71
N CYS A 33 -23.12 -11.83 16.42
CA CYS A 33 -21.80 -11.98 15.81
C CYS A 33 -20.64 -11.86 16.81
N GLY A 34 -20.87 -11.39 18.03
CA GLY A 34 -19.84 -11.10 19.03
C GLY A 34 -19.11 -9.77 18.83
N TYR A 35 -19.44 -9.02 17.78
CA TYR A 35 -18.87 -7.70 17.47
C TYR A 35 -19.82 -6.89 16.58
N SER A 36 -19.62 -5.58 16.53
CA SER A 36 -20.25 -4.68 15.55
C SER A 36 -19.18 -4.09 14.63
N GLU A 37 -19.49 -3.95 13.35
CA GLU A 37 -18.63 -3.22 12.40
C GLU A 37 -18.39 -1.77 12.87
N ILE A 38 -19.38 -1.17 13.53
CA ILE A 38 -19.23 0.16 14.12
C ILE A 38 -18.23 0.14 15.29
N ASP A 39 -18.15 -0.93 16.08
CA ASP A 39 -17.12 -1.06 17.12
C ASP A 39 -15.72 -1.12 16.48
N TYR A 40 -15.57 -1.89 15.39
CA TYR A 40 -14.33 -1.96 14.64
C TYR A 40 -13.90 -0.58 14.14
N GLU A 41 -14.80 0.17 13.50
CA GLU A 41 -14.49 1.50 12.97
C GLU A 41 -14.27 2.54 14.08
N ARG A 42 -14.96 2.46 15.23
CA ARG A 42 -14.69 3.31 16.40
C ARG A 42 -13.31 3.02 17.00
N ASN A 43 -12.96 1.75 17.16
CA ASN A 43 -11.65 1.33 17.68
C ASN A 43 -10.52 1.76 16.74
N LYS A 44 -10.72 1.56 15.43
CA LYS A 44 -9.81 2.02 14.38
C LYS A 44 -9.63 3.54 14.42
N ALA A 45 -10.71 4.30 14.57
CA ALA A 45 -10.64 5.75 14.70
C ALA A 45 -9.92 6.20 15.98
N ALA A 46 -10.10 5.50 17.10
CA ALA A 46 -9.39 5.77 18.35
C ALA A 46 -7.88 5.53 18.21
N TRP A 47 -7.49 4.36 17.69
CA TRP A 47 -6.08 4.02 17.43
C TRP A 47 -5.41 5.02 16.48
N LEU A 48 -6.09 5.46 15.42
CA LEU A 48 -5.54 6.45 14.49
C LEU A 48 -5.32 7.83 15.13
N LYS A 49 -6.06 8.20 16.18
CA LYS A 49 -5.84 9.45 16.94
C LYS A 49 -4.64 9.36 17.88
N GLU A 50 -4.36 8.19 18.40
CA GLU A 50 -3.28 7.97 19.38
C GLU A 50 -1.89 7.84 18.73
N GLN A 51 -1.83 7.59 17.42
CA GLN A 51 -0.56 7.53 16.72
C GLN A 51 0.08 8.93 16.62
N PRO A 52 1.32 9.12 17.11
CA PRO A 52 2.02 10.38 16.92
C PRO A 52 2.18 10.66 15.42
N PRO A 53 2.06 11.93 14.98
CA PRO A 53 2.33 12.30 13.60
C PRO A 53 3.74 11.87 13.25
N THR A 54 3.87 10.84 12.42
CA THR A 54 5.15 10.44 11.86
C THR A 54 5.41 11.31 10.65
N GLU A 55 6.60 11.89 10.54
CA GLU A 55 6.95 12.67 9.36
C GLU A 55 6.94 11.76 8.12
N LEU A 56 6.27 12.19 7.05
CA LEU A 56 6.25 11.43 5.80
C LEU A 56 7.66 11.36 5.23
N ASN A 57 8.23 10.15 5.15
CA ASN A 57 9.49 9.94 4.45
C ASN A 57 9.22 9.76 2.94
N PRO A 58 9.58 10.74 2.08
CA PRO A 58 9.19 10.70 0.67
C PRO A 58 9.71 9.47 -0.08
N LYS A 59 10.94 9.04 0.24
CA LYS A 59 11.57 7.89 -0.43
C LYS A 59 10.89 6.57 -0.06
N ALA A 60 10.55 6.40 1.21
CA ALA A 60 9.84 5.21 1.67
C ALA A 60 8.44 5.14 1.05
N VAL A 61 7.69 6.26 1.09
CA VAL A 61 6.34 6.35 0.53
C VAL A 61 6.32 6.03 -0.97
N LEU A 62 7.26 6.57 -1.75
CA LEU A 62 7.32 6.29 -3.18
C LEU A 62 7.66 4.82 -3.48
N ALA A 63 8.53 4.20 -2.67
CA ALA A 63 8.84 2.78 -2.82
C ALA A 63 7.65 1.88 -2.48
N GLU A 64 6.92 2.19 -1.41
CA GLU A 64 5.70 1.45 -1.06
C GLU A 64 4.57 1.67 -2.07
N LEU A 65 4.46 2.89 -2.63
CA LEU A 65 3.52 3.18 -3.72
C LEU A 65 3.81 2.28 -4.94
N ASP A 66 5.07 2.06 -5.30
CA ASP A 66 5.41 1.17 -6.42
C ASP A 66 4.96 -0.27 -6.18
N HIS A 67 5.09 -0.77 -4.93
CA HIS A 67 4.58 -2.07 -4.54
C HIS A 67 3.05 -2.14 -4.59
N PHE A 68 2.38 -1.12 -4.07
CA PHE A 68 0.93 -1.00 -4.12
C PHE A 68 0.42 -1.00 -5.57
N GLU A 69 1.01 -0.18 -6.45
CA GLU A 69 0.64 -0.08 -7.86
C GLU A 69 0.86 -1.39 -8.60
N ALA A 70 1.97 -2.10 -8.35
CA ALA A 70 2.23 -3.41 -8.93
C ALA A 70 1.16 -4.46 -8.52
N SER A 71 0.75 -4.46 -7.25
CA SER A 71 -0.30 -5.34 -6.73
C SER A 71 -1.70 -4.97 -7.23
N ALA A 72 -1.98 -3.68 -7.40
CA ALA A 72 -3.22 -3.21 -8.00
C ALA A 72 -3.29 -3.62 -9.49
N ARG A 73 -2.19 -3.45 -10.22
CA ARG A 73 -2.08 -3.85 -11.64
C ARG A 73 -2.23 -5.35 -11.84
N SER A 74 -1.67 -6.19 -10.97
CA SER A 74 -1.84 -7.65 -11.08
C SER A 74 -3.30 -8.10 -10.94
N ARG A 75 -4.16 -7.25 -10.35
CA ARG A 75 -5.61 -7.43 -10.24
C ARG A 75 -6.40 -6.74 -11.36
N GLY A 76 -5.73 -6.14 -12.34
CA GLY A 76 -6.36 -5.41 -13.43
C GLY A 76 -6.89 -4.01 -13.06
N VAL A 77 -6.51 -3.48 -11.90
CA VAL A 77 -6.93 -2.14 -11.47
C VAL A 77 -6.15 -1.08 -12.24
N THR A 78 -6.86 -0.13 -12.85
CA THR A 78 -6.26 0.95 -13.66
C THR A 78 -6.21 2.29 -12.94
N HIS A 79 -7.07 2.51 -11.94
CA HIS A 79 -7.18 3.76 -11.19
C HIS A 79 -7.41 3.49 -9.71
N THR A 80 -6.98 4.44 -8.89
CA THR A 80 -7.23 4.46 -7.44
C THR A 80 -7.51 5.89 -6.99
N THR A 81 -7.77 6.08 -5.69
CA THR A 81 -7.95 7.40 -5.06
C THR A 81 -6.85 7.68 -4.06
N PHE A 82 -6.56 8.97 -3.78
CA PHE A 82 -5.62 9.34 -2.71
C PHE A 82 -6.01 8.73 -1.36
N ARG A 83 -7.31 8.66 -1.05
CA ARG A 83 -7.80 8.02 0.18
C ARG A 83 -7.36 6.56 0.25
N HIS A 84 -7.57 5.80 -0.83
CA HIS A 84 -7.19 4.39 -0.85
C HIS A 84 -5.68 4.19 -0.78
N ILE A 85 -4.89 5.06 -1.43
CA ILE A 85 -3.43 5.06 -1.28
C ILE A 85 -3.04 5.33 0.18
N THR A 86 -3.60 6.36 0.83
CA THR A 86 -3.34 6.67 2.25
C THR A 86 -3.62 5.45 3.14
N GLU A 87 -4.75 4.79 2.95
CA GLU A 87 -5.14 3.60 3.73
C GLU A 87 -4.20 2.40 3.46
N ALA A 88 -3.86 2.15 2.20
CA ALA A 88 -3.03 1.02 1.79
C ALA A 88 -1.56 1.17 2.23
N LEU A 89 -1.08 2.40 2.35
CA LEU A 89 0.26 2.73 2.86
C LEU A 89 0.27 2.91 4.39
N HIS A 90 -0.84 2.60 5.07
CA HIS A 90 -0.99 2.75 6.51
C HIS A 90 -0.65 4.16 7.04
N LEU A 91 -0.89 5.17 6.20
CA LEU A 91 -0.69 6.58 6.54
C LEU A 91 -1.89 7.10 7.33
N ASN A 92 -1.63 8.03 8.24
CA ASN A 92 -2.68 8.71 9.00
C ASN A 92 -3.53 9.58 8.04
N GLY A 93 -4.84 9.68 8.29
CA GLY A 93 -5.74 10.55 7.53
C GLY A 93 -5.28 12.01 7.47
N ASN A 94 -4.58 12.49 8.51
CA ASN A 94 -3.99 13.84 8.55
C ASN A 94 -2.84 14.03 7.53
N GLN A 95 -2.18 12.94 7.11
CA GLN A 95 -1.07 12.96 6.13
C GLN A 95 -1.57 12.89 4.67
N ARG A 96 -2.89 12.80 4.44
CA ARG A 96 -3.44 12.66 3.08
C ARG A 96 -3.10 13.86 2.19
N GLN A 97 -3.12 15.07 2.75
CA GLN A 97 -2.81 16.29 2.01
C GLN A 97 -1.32 16.31 1.61
N ASP A 98 -0.44 16.03 2.55
CA ASP A 98 1.01 15.93 2.31
C ASP A 98 1.34 14.83 1.29
N LEU A 99 0.68 13.67 1.36
CA LEU A 99 0.78 12.61 0.36
C LEU A 99 0.37 13.12 -1.02
N ARG A 100 -0.77 13.81 -1.11
CA ARG A 100 -1.25 14.36 -2.38
C ARG A 100 -0.23 15.32 -2.98
N GLU A 101 0.32 16.23 -2.18
CA GLU A 101 1.34 17.17 -2.63
C GLU A 101 2.62 16.46 -3.08
N LEU A 102 3.09 15.48 -2.31
CA LEU A 102 4.25 14.66 -2.68
C LEU A 102 4.04 13.98 -4.04
N LEU A 103 2.89 13.34 -4.25
CA LEU A 103 2.60 12.60 -5.47
C LEU A 103 2.41 13.52 -6.68
N LEU A 104 1.72 14.66 -6.52
CA LEU A 104 1.59 15.65 -7.59
C LEU A 104 2.93 16.27 -7.99
N ASN A 105 3.84 16.45 -7.06
CA ASN A 105 5.18 16.97 -7.35
C ASN A 105 6.10 15.91 -7.97
N SER A 106 5.91 14.63 -7.64
CA SER A 106 6.81 13.55 -8.05
C SER A 106 6.40 12.87 -9.35
N ARG A 107 5.09 12.71 -9.58
CA ARG A 107 4.48 11.98 -10.71
C ARG A 107 3.21 12.68 -11.22
N PRO A 108 3.28 13.96 -11.63
CA PRO A 108 2.10 14.72 -12.06
C PRO A 108 1.32 14.06 -13.21
N GLU A 109 2.00 13.31 -14.08
CA GLU A 109 1.43 12.61 -15.24
C GLU A 109 0.52 11.41 -14.88
N GLN A 110 0.54 11.00 -13.61
CA GLN A 110 -0.33 9.95 -13.08
C GLN A 110 -1.61 10.52 -12.46
N TYR A 111 -1.72 11.84 -12.29
CA TYR A 111 -2.92 12.45 -11.76
C TYR A 111 -3.95 12.72 -12.86
N ASP A 112 -5.03 11.94 -12.85
CA ASP A 112 -6.19 12.08 -13.72
C ASP A 112 -7.40 12.46 -12.88
N ALA A 113 -7.51 13.74 -12.55
CA ALA A 113 -8.40 14.24 -11.50
C ALA A 113 -9.84 13.69 -11.63
N PRO A 114 -10.44 13.16 -10.55
CA PRO A 114 -9.95 13.12 -9.16
C PRO A 114 -9.12 11.87 -8.81
N LEU A 115 -8.80 11.04 -9.80
CA LEU A 115 -8.18 9.73 -9.66
C LEU A 115 -6.67 9.76 -9.82
N TRP A 116 -6.04 8.69 -9.35
CA TRP A 116 -4.64 8.38 -9.58
C TRP A 116 -4.56 7.19 -10.55
N ARG A 117 -3.93 7.39 -11.69
CA ARG A 117 -3.73 6.38 -12.73
C ARG A 117 -2.60 5.44 -12.32
N ILE A 118 -2.90 4.15 -12.24
CA ILE A 118 -1.90 3.11 -12.01
C ILE A 118 -1.25 2.80 -13.35
N THR A 119 -0.04 3.33 -13.58
CA THR A 119 0.65 3.13 -14.85
C THR A 119 1.05 1.67 -15.04
N THR A 120 0.99 1.16 -16.25
CA THR A 120 1.68 -0.09 -16.60
C THR A 120 3.14 0.25 -16.82
N THR A 121 4.06 -0.43 -16.12
CA THR A 121 5.51 -0.28 -16.30
C THR A 121 5.89 -0.55 -17.77
N SER A 122 5.76 0.46 -18.62
CA SER A 122 6.22 0.52 -20.02
C SER A 122 6.21 1.96 -20.57
N GLU A 123 5.52 2.91 -19.92
CA GLU A 123 5.56 4.34 -20.27
C GLU A 123 6.43 5.18 -19.32
N GLN A 124 7.45 4.59 -18.68
CA GLN A 124 8.56 5.42 -18.18
C GLN A 124 9.43 5.80 -19.37
N GLN A 125 9.00 6.83 -20.09
CA GLN A 125 9.79 7.45 -21.14
C GLN A 125 11.04 8.08 -20.50
N PRO A 126 12.27 7.65 -20.84
CA PRO A 126 13.44 8.34 -20.35
C PRO A 126 13.42 9.75 -20.95
N SER A 127 13.47 10.74 -20.08
CA SER A 127 13.68 12.14 -20.45
C SER A 127 15.08 12.29 -21.06
N SER A 128 15.21 11.95 -22.33
CA SER A 128 16.40 12.18 -23.15
C SER A 128 16.13 13.35 -24.08
N ARG A 129 16.19 14.57 -23.53
CA ARG A 129 16.40 15.78 -24.32
C ARG A 129 17.64 16.52 -23.85
N VAL A 130 18.79 16.02 -24.28
CA VAL A 130 19.94 16.86 -24.59
C VAL A 130 20.38 16.49 -26.00
N GLN A 131 20.00 17.33 -26.96
CA GLN A 131 20.65 17.36 -28.27
C GLN A 131 22.09 17.84 -28.06
N ALA A 132 23.07 17.02 -28.42
CA ALA A 132 24.44 17.44 -28.61
C ALA A 132 24.76 17.37 -30.12
N PRO A 133 25.41 18.38 -30.71
CA PRO A 133 25.66 18.42 -32.14
C PRO A 133 26.76 17.44 -32.55
N ALA A 134 26.61 16.90 -33.75
CA ALA A 134 27.60 16.08 -34.44
C ALA A 134 28.87 16.90 -34.72
N ALA A 135 30.00 16.48 -34.14
CA ALA A 135 31.32 16.94 -34.55
C ALA A 135 32.30 15.74 -34.60
N LEU A 136 32.83 15.53 -35.80
CA LEU A 136 34.02 14.79 -36.22
C LEU A 136 34.57 13.67 -35.30
N ARG A 137 34.46 12.42 -35.77
CA ARG A 137 35.34 11.32 -35.35
C ARG A 137 36.47 11.15 -36.35
N SER A 138 37.69 11.47 -35.92
CA SER A 138 38.94 10.95 -36.46
C SER A 138 39.52 9.86 -35.54
N ALA A 139 40.26 8.96 -36.17
CA ALA A 139 40.74 7.67 -35.72
C ALA A 139 41.63 7.63 -34.46
N GLY A 140 41.72 6.44 -33.84
CA GLY A 140 42.74 6.10 -32.86
C GLY A 140 42.59 4.71 -32.22
N ARG A 141 43.18 3.69 -32.83
CA ARG A 141 43.39 2.33 -32.28
C ARG A 141 44.42 2.37 -31.14
N ALA A 142 44.23 1.60 -30.06
CA ALA A 142 45.27 0.72 -29.48
C ALA A 142 44.73 -0.17 -28.35
N SER A 143 45.15 -1.42 -28.38
CA SER A 143 44.83 -2.55 -27.50
C SER A 143 45.62 -2.56 -26.18
N ARG A 144 45.13 -3.27 -25.15
CA ARG A 144 45.75 -4.47 -24.51
C ARG A 144 45.29 -4.71 -23.06
N LEU A 145 44.78 -5.94 -22.84
CA LEU A 145 45.13 -6.95 -21.81
C LEU A 145 45.39 -6.54 -20.35
N ARG A 146 44.60 -7.15 -19.44
CA ARG A 146 44.93 -8.01 -18.25
C ARG A 146 43.80 -7.86 -17.21
N SER A 147 42.93 -8.85 -17.01
CA SER A 147 43.07 -10.03 -16.16
C SER A 147 43.43 -9.72 -14.69
N ALA A 148 42.47 -9.89 -13.79
CA ALA A 148 42.64 -10.61 -12.52
C ALA A 148 41.30 -10.87 -11.83
N ARG A 149 41.06 -12.16 -11.57
CA ARG A 149 40.03 -12.72 -10.71
C ARG A 149 40.26 -12.33 -9.25
N ARG A 150 39.19 -12.23 -8.45
CA ARG A 150 39.12 -12.81 -7.09
C ARG A 150 37.66 -12.86 -6.61
N SER A 151 37.10 -14.06 -6.65
CA SER A 151 36.02 -14.50 -5.76
C SER A 151 36.56 -14.68 -4.35
N CYS A 152 35.77 -14.31 -3.33
CA CYS A 152 35.66 -14.95 -2.00
C CYS A 152 34.32 -14.47 -1.40
N LEU A 153 33.26 -15.26 -1.46
CA LEU A 153 32.81 -16.21 -0.42
C LEU A 153 32.24 -15.54 0.84
N ARG A 154 30.91 -15.62 0.94
CA ARG A 154 30.09 -15.51 2.16
C ARG A 154 30.61 -16.46 3.25
N PRO A 155 30.32 -16.15 4.52
CA PRO A 155 29.57 -17.12 5.30
C PRO A 155 28.47 -16.51 6.20
N ALA A 156 27.39 -17.26 6.36
CA ALA A 156 26.45 -17.25 7.49
C ALA A 156 26.11 -18.74 7.77
N PRO A 157 25.43 -19.14 8.87
CA PRO A 157 25.14 -18.45 10.14
C PRO A 157 25.62 -19.30 11.35
N ARG A 158 25.52 -18.78 12.58
CA ARG A 158 25.60 -19.61 13.79
C ARG A 158 24.37 -19.37 14.67
N ALA A 159 23.45 -20.32 14.63
CA ALA A 159 22.37 -20.47 15.58
C ALA A 159 22.95 -20.99 16.92
N LEU A 160 22.56 -20.39 18.05
CA LEU A 160 22.73 -21.04 19.35
C LEU A 160 21.53 -20.75 20.27
N ARG A 161 20.72 -21.80 20.40
CA ARG A 161 20.12 -22.36 21.62
C ARG A 161 19.21 -21.48 22.49
N ARG A 162 17.92 -21.81 22.38
CA ARG A 162 16.89 -21.72 23.44
C ARG A 162 17.38 -22.36 24.75
N ARG A 163 17.17 -21.69 25.88
CA ARG A 163 17.06 -22.32 27.21
C ARG A 163 15.63 -22.13 27.71
N ALA A 164 15.06 -23.23 28.20
CA ALA A 164 13.74 -23.29 28.83
C ALA A 164 13.79 -22.74 30.28
N PRO A 165 12.65 -22.31 30.84
CA PRO A 165 12.55 -21.82 32.22
C PRO A 165 12.44 -22.97 33.23
N THR A 166 13.08 -22.82 34.38
CA THR A 166 12.89 -23.63 35.58
C THR A 166 11.80 -23.01 36.46
N CYS A 167 10.81 -23.80 36.85
CA CYS A 167 9.83 -23.48 37.88
C CYS A 167 10.50 -23.39 39.27
N GLY A 168 10.02 -22.45 40.07
CA GLY A 168 10.21 -22.33 41.52
C GLY A 168 8.98 -21.65 42.09
#